data_AF-A0A7C2DII4-F1
#
_entry.id   AF-A0A7C2DII4-F1
#
_cell.length_a   1.000
_cell.length_b   1.000
_cell.length_c   1.000
_cell.angle_alpha   90.00
_cell.angle_beta   90.00
_cell.angle_gamma   90.00
#
_symmetry.space_group_name_H-M   'P 1'
#
loop_
_entity.id
_entity.type
_entity.pdbx_description
1 polymer ?
#
loop_
_entity_poly.entity_id
_entity_poly.type
_entity_poly.pdbx_seq_one_letter_code
_entity_poly.pdbx_strand_id
1 'polypeptide(L)'
;MESAGKAQEQVRRILGSETFRQAESLRRLFLYLAEKSLAGEGASLKEYIVGVDVFGKPQDYDPQKDASVRIQAGRLRQKLEEYYRKEGLADPVLIEFPKGHFELRFLQKEEVARTAPERRWKQAALALAAAWVVTVAGLVMVRGGGAEPLSQEQRLLWSPFLEGGKPVLVCLGTPLFVKAPQGFFRSPRINRWEEAAKAPELEWMRAEMAAGRALPVHIYTGVGDAMAAAEIVRLLSAAGAKPALRRSSALAWEEQSQSHIVFLGPPKYVARINELPIRLELVMEGSRIHNLKPRAGEPEWLQGEWPDDALHVEEDYALISRVPGLHGRTR
;
A
#
# COMPACT_ATOMS: atom_id res chain seq x y z
N MET A 1 41.80 1.43 56.12
CA MET A 1 42.10 2.86 55.88
C MET A 1 41.59 3.36 54.53
N GLU A 2 41.69 2.59 53.44
CA GLU A 2 41.31 3.05 52.08
C GLU A 2 39.82 3.43 51.91
N SER A 3 38.89 2.72 52.57
CA SER A 3 37.45 3.00 52.51
C SER A 3 37.07 4.36 53.14
N ALA A 4 37.72 4.73 54.25
CA ALA A 4 37.46 6.02 54.92
C ALA A 4 37.92 7.21 54.08
N GLY A 5 39.05 7.08 53.36
CA GLY A 5 39.53 8.12 52.43
C GLY A 5 38.59 8.34 51.24
N LYS A 6 38.07 7.26 50.65
CA LYS A 6 37.09 7.34 49.55
C LYS A 6 35.77 7.99 50.00
N ALA A 7 35.31 7.70 51.22
CA ALA A 7 34.11 8.31 51.78
C ALA A 7 34.27 9.81 52.06
N GLN A 8 35.42 10.23 52.62
CA GLN A 8 35.73 11.65 52.82
C GLN A 8 35.81 12.43 51.50
N GLU A 9 36.40 11.82 50.47
CA GLU A 9 36.49 12.43 49.15
C GLU A 9 35.10 12.60 48.52
N GLN A 10 34.23 11.61 48.64
CA GLN A 10 32.85 11.72 48.16
C GLN A 10 32.07 12.84 48.85
N VAL A 11 32.26 13.03 50.16
CA VAL A 11 31.65 14.15 50.91
C VAL A 11 32.11 15.49 50.34
N ARG A 12 33.42 15.65 50.06
CA ARG A 12 33.97 16.88 49.46
C ARG A 12 33.39 17.13 48.07
N ARG A 13 33.27 16.11 47.22
CA ARG A 13 32.64 16.21 45.89
C ARG A 13 31.21 16.72 45.98
N ILE A 14 30.38 16.12 46.84
CA ILE A 14 28.98 16.54 47.02
C ILE A 14 28.92 17.98 47.54
N LEU A 15 29.76 18.36 48.51
CA LEU A 15 29.79 19.73 49.04
C LEU A 15 30.25 20.78 48.01
N GLY A 16 31.02 20.39 46.99
CA GLY A 16 31.46 21.24 45.88
C GLY A 16 30.53 21.27 44.65
N SER A 17 29.54 20.38 44.62
CA SER A 17 28.61 20.20 43.49
C SER A 17 27.73 21.43 43.22
N GLU A 18 27.25 21.57 41.98
CA GLU A 18 26.26 22.60 41.65
C GLU A 18 24.97 22.40 42.45
N THR A 19 24.57 21.15 42.66
CA THR A 19 23.36 20.78 43.41
C THR A 19 23.34 21.31 44.84
N PHE A 20 24.50 21.35 45.52
CA PHE A 20 24.62 21.78 46.92
C PHE A 20 25.18 23.19 47.12
N ARG A 21 25.83 23.80 46.13
CA ARG A 21 26.56 25.08 46.29
C ARG A 21 25.74 26.22 46.90
N GLN A 22 24.45 26.31 46.57
CA GLN A 22 23.55 27.37 47.04
C GLN A 22 22.76 26.99 48.31
N ALA A 23 22.92 25.77 48.85
CA ALA A 23 22.12 25.23 49.93
C ALA A 23 22.87 25.19 51.27
N GLU A 24 23.28 26.35 51.79
CA GLU A 24 24.19 26.46 52.94
C GLU A 24 23.71 25.74 54.22
N SER A 25 22.42 25.80 54.50
CA SER A 25 21.79 25.07 55.62
C SER A 25 21.94 23.54 55.46
N LEU A 26 21.78 23.03 54.24
CA LEU A 26 21.91 21.59 53.96
C LEU A 26 23.38 21.14 53.91
N ARG A 27 24.30 22.02 53.48
CA ARG A 27 25.74 21.75 53.52
C ARG A 27 26.23 21.58 54.96
N ARG A 28 25.82 22.47 55.87
CA ARG A 28 26.14 22.38 57.30
C ARG A 28 25.59 21.09 57.92
N LEU A 29 24.32 20.77 57.64
CA LEU A 29 23.73 19.51 58.08
C LEU A 29 24.49 18.30 57.52
N PHE A 30 24.73 18.25 56.22
CA PHE A 30 25.41 17.13 55.58
C PHE A 30 26.83 16.91 56.11
N LEU A 31 27.59 17.99 56.28
CA LEU A 31 28.95 17.94 56.83
C LEU A 31 28.95 17.39 58.26
N TYR A 32 28.08 17.91 59.13
CA TYR A 32 27.97 17.43 60.51
C TYR A 32 27.60 15.95 60.58
N LEU A 33 26.61 15.51 59.80
CA LEU A 33 26.21 14.10 59.75
C LEU A 33 27.33 13.21 59.19
N ALA A 34 28.08 13.69 58.19
CA ALA A 34 29.20 12.97 57.59
C ALA A 34 30.37 12.80 58.56
N GLU A 35 30.77 13.87 59.26
CA GLU A 35 31.83 13.81 60.26
C GLU A 35 31.50 12.82 61.38
N LYS A 36 30.28 12.92 61.93
CA LYS A 36 29.82 12.02 63.00
C LYS A 36 29.67 10.58 62.54
N SER A 37 29.18 10.34 61.32
CA SER A 37 29.04 8.99 60.77
C SER A 37 30.41 8.36 60.46
N LEU A 38 31.37 9.14 59.95
CA LEU A 38 32.73 8.68 59.68
C LEU A 38 33.55 8.45 60.97
N ALA A 39 33.24 9.18 62.04
CA ALA A 39 33.81 8.96 63.37
C ALA A 39 33.21 7.74 64.10
N GLY A 40 32.19 7.08 63.52
CA GLY A 40 31.49 5.95 64.16
C GLY A 40 30.47 6.38 65.23
N GLU A 41 30.19 7.68 65.37
CA GLU A 41 29.24 8.25 66.33
C GLU A 41 27.83 8.43 65.76
N GLY A 42 27.62 8.15 64.46
CA GLY A 42 26.39 8.41 63.72
C GLY A 42 25.14 7.74 64.30
N ALA A 43 25.25 6.51 64.80
CA ALA A 43 24.14 5.79 65.44
C ALA A 43 23.60 6.49 66.71
N SER A 44 24.39 7.35 67.35
CA SER A 44 23.98 8.10 68.55
C SER A 44 23.24 9.40 68.23
N LEU A 45 23.25 9.84 66.96
CA LEU A 45 22.63 11.09 66.55
C LEU A 45 21.10 11.01 66.64
N LYS A 46 20.54 11.90 67.46
CA LYS A 46 19.09 12.10 67.59
C LYS A 46 18.70 13.45 67.02
N GLU A 47 17.43 13.59 66.66
CA GLU A 47 16.87 14.83 66.11
C GLU A 47 17.14 16.05 67.01
N TYR A 48 17.05 15.87 68.33
CA TYR A 48 17.37 16.90 69.32
C TYR A 48 18.82 17.41 69.19
N ILE A 49 19.79 16.50 69.14
CA ILE A 49 21.22 16.84 69.04
C ILE A 49 21.49 17.62 67.75
N VAL A 50 20.93 17.16 66.64
CA VAL A 50 21.07 17.86 65.34
C VAL A 50 20.40 19.23 65.37
N GLY A 51 19.25 19.36 66.03
CA GLY A 51 18.57 20.65 66.22
C GLY A 51 19.43 21.66 66.96
N VAL A 52 20.04 21.25 68.08
CA VAL A 52 20.89 22.12 68.90
C VAL A 52 22.22 22.41 68.19
N ASP A 53 22.96 21.38 67.78
CA ASP A 53 24.34 21.52 67.31
C ASP A 53 24.45 22.14 65.90
N VAL A 54 23.48 21.87 65.01
CA VAL A 54 23.54 22.32 63.61
C VAL A 54 22.68 23.56 63.39
N PHE A 55 21.48 23.59 63.98
CA PHE A 55 20.49 24.63 63.74
C PHE A 55 20.39 25.67 64.87
N GLY A 56 21.17 25.52 65.95
CA GLY A 56 21.19 26.48 67.06
C GLY A 56 19.85 26.58 67.80
N LYS A 57 19.09 25.48 67.86
CA LYS A 57 17.83 25.43 68.58
C LYS A 57 18.07 25.60 70.09
N PRO A 58 17.15 26.26 70.82
CA PRO A 58 17.28 26.43 72.27
C PRO A 58 17.18 25.08 73.00
N GLN A 59 17.66 25.00 74.25
CA GLN A 59 17.73 23.75 75.00
C GLN A 59 16.35 23.16 75.36
N ASP A 60 15.29 23.97 75.32
CA ASP A 60 13.89 23.55 75.49
C ASP A 60 13.25 23.06 74.17
N TYR A 61 14.04 22.90 73.10
CA TYR A 61 13.60 22.37 71.82
C TYR A 61 12.98 20.98 71.94
N ASP A 62 11.72 20.88 71.51
CA ASP A 62 10.99 19.62 71.45
C ASP A 62 10.79 19.19 69.98
N PRO A 63 11.52 18.14 69.53
CA PRO A 63 11.35 17.56 68.20
C PRO A 63 9.90 17.15 67.87
N GLN A 64 9.05 16.86 68.87
CA GLN A 64 7.66 16.48 68.60
C GLN A 64 6.82 17.68 68.14
N LYS A 65 7.14 18.89 68.62
CA LYS A 65 6.39 20.12 68.33
C LYS A 65 6.96 20.93 67.16
N ASP A 66 8.26 20.83 66.92
CA ASP A 66 8.94 21.54 65.83
C ASP A 66 9.56 20.55 64.83
N ALA A 67 8.99 20.49 63.63
CA ALA A 67 9.41 19.59 62.56
C ALA A 67 10.57 20.12 61.70
N SER A 68 11.17 21.27 62.05
CA SER A 68 12.18 21.94 61.22
C SER A 68 13.38 21.05 60.89
N VAL A 69 13.87 20.26 61.84
CA VAL A 69 14.97 19.32 61.62
C VAL A 69 14.55 18.18 60.68
N ARG A 70 13.35 17.61 60.86
CA ARG A 70 12.80 16.60 59.94
C ARG A 70 12.62 17.13 58.52
N ILE A 71 12.19 18.38 58.36
CA ILE A 71 12.04 19.03 57.04
C ILE A 71 13.40 19.20 56.37
N GLN A 72 14.42 19.69 57.08
CA GLN A 72 15.78 19.81 56.54
C GLN A 72 16.38 18.45 56.19
N ALA A 73 16.15 17.43 57.02
CA ALA A 73 16.57 16.07 56.73
C ALA A 73 15.88 15.51 55.47
N GLY A 74 14.58 15.78 55.28
CA GLY A 74 13.86 15.44 54.05
C GLY A 74 14.45 16.12 52.82
N ARG A 75 14.75 17.42 52.92
CA ARG A 75 15.39 18.20 51.83
C ARG A 75 16.79 17.70 51.51
N LEU A 76 17.58 17.31 52.51
CA LEU A 76 18.89 16.71 52.31
C LEU A 76 18.79 15.41 51.51
N ARG A 77 17.83 14.53 51.82
CA ARG A 77 17.59 13.29 51.05
C ARG A 77 17.28 13.60 49.59
N GLN A 78 16.37 14.55 49.33
CA GLN A 78 16.01 14.95 47.97
C GLN A 78 17.21 15.51 47.20
N LYS A 79 18.06 16.31 47.87
CA LYS A 79 19.26 16.88 47.26
C LYS A 79 20.34 15.85 46.97
N LEU A 80 20.53 14.85 47.84
CA LEU A 80 21.42 13.72 47.56
C LEU A 80 20.92 12.91 46.36
N GLU A 81 19.62 12.64 46.28
CA GLU A 81 19.03 11.96 45.12
C GLU A 81 19.20 12.77 43.82
N GLU A 82 18.98 14.08 43.86
CA GLU A 82 19.22 14.99 42.74
C GLU A 82 20.70 14.96 42.29
N TYR A 83 21.63 15.01 43.23
CA TYR A 83 23.07 14.94 42.96
C TYR A 83 23.42 13.64 42.23
N TYR A 84 23.02 12.49 42.76
CA TYR A 84 23.34 11.19 42.15
C TYR A 84 22.63 10.94 40.81
N ARG A 85 21.55 11.68 40.52
CA ARG A 85 20.86 11.66 39.22
C ARG A 85 21.54 12.54 38.17
N LYS A 86 22.21 13.62 38.57
CA LYS A 86 22.77 14.62 37.65
C LYS A 86 24.29 14.58 37.57
N GLU A 87 24.98 14.70 38.70
CA GLU A 87 26.42 14.92 38.79
C GLU A 87 27.16 13.63 39.22
N GLY A 88 26.61 12.89 40.17
CA GLY A 88 27.27 11.73 40.80
C GLY A 88 27.02 10.37 40.14
N LEU A 89 26.55 10.31 38.89
CA LEU A 89 26.11 9.06 38.26
C LEU A 89 27.22 8.00 38.17
N ALA A 90 28.46 8.47 38.02
CA ALA A 90 29.67 7.67 37.90
C ALA A 90 30.53 7.67 39.19
N ASP A 91 30.04 8.24 40.29
CA ASP A 91 30.79 8.26 41.53
C ASP A 91 30.91 6.86 42.15
N PRO A 92 32.08 6.50 42.69
CA PRO A 92 32.35 5.16 43.22
C PRO A 92 31.70 4.91 44.59
N VAL A 93 31.23 5.96 45.28
CA VAL A 93 30.61 5.87 46.60
C VAL A 93 29.21 6.49 46.56
N LEU A 94 28.20 5.71 46.94
CA LEU A 94 26.84 6.16 47.16
C LEU A 94 26.65 6.48 48.65
N ILE A 95 26.27 7.72 48.95
CA ILE A 95 25.95 8.16 50.32
C ILE A 95 24.43 8.17 50.46
N GLU A 96 23.92 7.25 51.28
CA GLU A 96 22.50 7.17 51.61
C GLU A 96 22.20 7.86 52.93
N PHE A 97 21.04 8.52 52.99
CA PHE A 97 20.52 9.10 54.22
C PHE A 97 19.16 8.48 54.56
N PRO A 98 19.12 7.37 55.33
CA PRO A 98 17.89 6.61 55.61
C PRO A 98 16.81 7.45 56.31
N LYS A 99 15.53 7.10 56.11
CA LYS A 99 14.42 7.72 56.84
C LYS A 99 14.46 7.31 58.31
N GLY A 100 14.18 8.24 59.22
CA GLY A 100 14.12 7.98 60.67
C GLY A 100 15.47 7.88 61.40
N HIS A 101 16.58 7.87 60.66
CA HIS A 101 17.93 7.86 61.21
C HIS A 101 18.66 9.17 60.87
N PHE A 102 19.57 9.59 61.75
CA PHE A 102 20.49 10.72 61.52
C PHE A 102 21.92 10.24 61.19
N GLU A 103 22.05 9.01 60.73
CA GLU A 103 23.32 8.41 60.32
C GLU A 103 23.39 8.31 58.79
N LEU A 104 24.54 8.65 58.20
CA LEU A 104 24.81 8.46 56.77
C LEU A 104 25.44 7.08 56.53
N ARG A 105 24.98 6.38 55.50
CA ARG A 105 25.54 5.09 55.06
C ARG A 105 26.36 5.28 53.80
N PHE A 106 27.56 4.72 53.78
CA PHE A 106 28.49 4.80 52.65
C PHE A 106 28.57 3.44 51.97
N LEU A 107 28.04 3.33 50.75
CA LEU A 107 28.01 2.11 49.95
C LEU A 107 29.00 2.23 48.79
N GLN A 108 29.84 1.21 48.57
CA GLN A 108 30.67 1.15 47.36
C GLN A 108 29.79 0.70 46.19
N LYS A 109 29.82 1.47 45.10
CA LYS A 109 29.16 1.09 43.86
C LYS A 109 30.07 0.12 43.13
N GLU A 110 29.68 -1.16 43.05
CA GLU A 110 30.36 -2.11 42.18
C GLU A 110 30.32 -1.58 40.74
N GLU A 111 31.48 -1.51 40.08
CA GLU A 111 31.57 -1.21 38.65
C GLU A 111 30.83 -2.31 37.89
N VAL A 112 29.55 -2.10 37.62
CA VAL A 112 28.84 -2.88 36.61
C VAL A 112 29.46 -2.45 35.28
N ALA A 113 30.47 -3.22 34.84
CA ALA A 113 31.03 -3.13 33.50
C ALA A 113 29.86 -3.13 32.51
N ARG A 114 29.59 -1.96 31.91
CA ARG A 114 28.60 -1.84 30.83
C ARG A 114 29.18 -2.58 29.63
N THR A 115 28.90 -3.87 29.52
CA THR A 115 29.04 -4.56 28.24
C THR A 115 27.95 -4.00 27.33
N ALA A 116 28.36 -3.19 26.36
CA ALA A 116 27.47 -2.79 25.28
C ALA A 116 26.90 -4.07 24.64
N PRO A 117 25.59 -4.16 24.35
CA PRO A 117 25.04 -5.35 23.71
C PRO A 117 25.65 -5.48 22.31
N GLU A 118 26.63 -6.37 22.18
CA GLU A 118 27.30 -6.62 20.92
C GLU A 118 26.33 -7.24 19.91
N ARG A 119 26.25 -6.60 18.74
CA ARG A 119 26.09 -7.23 17.40
C ARG A 119 24.78 -7.96 17.07
N ARG A 120 23.88 -8.28 18.01
CA ARG A 120 22.59 -8.97 17.71
C ARG A 120 21.60 -8.12 16.91
N TRP A 121 21.55 -6.81 17.15
CA TRP A 121 20.63 -5.92 16.41
C TRP A 121 21.05 -5.71 14.95
N LYS A 122 22.36 -5.70 14.66
CA LYS A 122 22.88 -5.64 13.28
C LYS A 122 22.52 -6.90 12.49
N GLN A 123 22.57 -8.07 13.13
CA GLN A 123 22.14 -9.33 12.52
C GLN A 123 20.62 -9.35 12.29
N ALA A 124 19.82 -8.86 13.25
CA ALA A 124 18.37 -8.74 13.09
C ALA A 124 17.99 -7.75 11.98
N ALA A 125 18.65 -6.59 11.92
CA ALA A 125 18.45 -5.60 10.87
C ALA A 125 18.87 -6.14 9.49
N LEU A 126 19.99 -6.88 9.41
CA LEU A 126 20.42 -7.52 8.18
C LEU A 126 19.46 -8.62 7.71
N ALA A 127 18.93 -9.42 8.65
CA ALA A 127 17.93 -10.45 8.36
C ALA A 127 16.62 -9.82 7.86
N LEU A 128 16.16 -8.72 8.48
CA LEU A 128 14.98 -7.97 8.04
C LEU A 128 15.20 -7.33 6.67
N ALA A 129 16.38 -6.76 6.40
CA ALA A 129 16.71 -6.20 5.10
C ALA A 129 16.75 -7.30 4.03
N ALA A 130 17.35 -8.45 4.31
CA ALA A 130 17.35 -9.61 3.41
C ALA A 130 15.93 -10.12 3.16
N ALA A 131 15.10 -10.26 4.19
CA ALA A 131 13.69 -10.67 4.06
C ALA A 131 12.88 -9.67 3.23
N TRP A 132 13.14 -8.37 3.38
CA TRP A 132 12.51 -7.32 2.58
C TRP A 132 12.95 -7.41 1.12
N VAL A 133 14.25 -7.59 0.85
CA VAL A 133 14.77 -7.79 -0.52
C VAL A 133 14.15 -9.03 -1.16
N VAL A 134 14.04 -10.15 -0.43
CA VAL A 134 13.39 -11.37 -0.94
C VAL A 134 11.91 -11.14 -1.20
N THR A 135 11.23 -10.37 -0.35
CA THR A 135 9.80 -10.04 -0.52
C THR A 135 9.59 -9.13 -1.72
N VAL A 136 10.42 -8.11 -1.90
CA VAL A 136 10.39 -7.21 -3.06
C VAL A 136 10.74 -7.98 -4.33
N ALA A 137 11.79 -8.82 -4.31
CA ALA A 137 12.16 -9.67 -5.44
C ALA A 137 11.05 -10.67 -5.79
N GLY A 138 10.42 -11.30 -4.79
CA GLY A 138 9.26 -12.16 -4.96
C GLY A 138 8.07 -11.41 -5.54
N LEU A 139 7.78 -10.20 -5.07
CA LEU A 139 6.72 -9.35 -5.59
C LEU A 139 7.00 -8.89 -7.03
N VAL A 140 8.25 -8.59 -7.36
CA VAL A 140 8.71 -8.27 -8.72
C VAL A 140 8.66 -9.50 -9.62
N MET A 141 8.96 -10.69 -9.13
CA MET A 141 8.81 -11.95 -9.89
C MET A 141 7.34 -12.37 -10.06
N VAL A 142 6.46 -12.06 -9.11
CA VAL A 142 5.01 -12.30 -9.23
C VAL A 142 4.36 -11.28 -10.16
N ARG A 143 4.77 -10.01 -10.11
CA ARG A 143 4.28 -8.95 -11.02
C ARG A 143 4.93 -8.99 -12.40
N GLY A 144 6.19 -9.42 -12.44
CA GLY A 144 7.02 -9.61 -13.62
C GLY A 144 7.11 -11.08 -14.02
N GLY A 145 6.18 -11.92 -13.53
CA GLY A 145 5.92 -13.25 -14.04
C GLY A 145 5.50 -13.05 -15.48
N GLY A 146 6.51 -13.05 -16.34
CA GLY A 146 6.46 -12.50 -17.67
C GLY A 146 5.32 -13.15 -18.39
N ALA A 147 4.51 -12.33 -19.02
CA ALA A 147 3.62 -12.85 -20.03
C ALA A 147 4.42 -13.76 -20.96
N GLU A 148 3.88 -14.94 -21.25
CA GLU A 148 4.54 -15.81 -22.21
C GLU A 148 4.80 -15.02 -23.49
N PRO A 149 6.04 -15.07 -24.01
CA PRO A 149 6.36 -14.36 -25.24
C PRO A 149 5.42 -14.85 -26.34
N LEU A 150 4.88 -13.92 -27.13
CA LEU A 150 3.99 -14.25 -28.23
C LEU A 150 4.62 -15.35 -29.11
N SER A 151 3.79 -16.32 -29.52
CA SER A 151 4.16 -17.32 -30.52
C SER A 151 4.57 -16.66 -31.84
N GLN A 152 5.21 -17.41 -32.73
CA GLN A 152 5.61 -16.86 -34.04
C GLN A 152 4.40 -16.36 -34.83
N GLU A 153 3.31 -17.13 -34.85
CA GLU A 153 2.05 -16.82 -35.52
C GLU A 153 1.38 -15.60 -34.89
N GLN A 154 1.34 -15.54 -33.56
CA GLN A 154 0.80 -14.39 -32.84
C GLN A 154 1.60 -13.12 -33.15
N ARG A 155 2.93 -13.19 -33.20
CA ARG A 155 3.76 -12.03 -33.58
C ARG A 155 3.45 -11.58 -35.00
N LEU A 156 3.33 -12.49 -35.96
CA LEU A 156 3.01 -12.15 -37.35
C LEU A 156 1.65 -11.45 -37.48
N LEU A 157 0.67 -11.88 -36.70
CA LEU A 157 -0.66 -11.27 -36.69
C LEU A 157 -0.64 -9.88 -36.02
N TRP A 158 -0.01 -9.78 -34.86
CA TRP A 158 -0.13 -8.62 -33.96
C TRP A 158 0.97 -7.57 -34.13
N SER A 159 2.11 -7.86 -34.76
CA SER A 159 3.21 -6.90 -34.89
C SER A 159 2.80 -5.53 -35.43
N PRO A 160 1.89 -5.38 -36.41
CA PRO A 160 1.47 -4.06 -36.89
C PRO A 160 0.68 -3.23 -35.86
N PHE A 161 0.15 -3.86 -34.81
CA PHE A 161 -0.55 -3.21 -33.70
C PHE A 161 0.38 -2.87 -32.53
N LEU A 162 1.55 -3.53 -32.47
CA LEU A 162 2.56 -3.35 -31.43
C LEU A 162 3.64 -2.35 -31.85
N GLU A 163 3.94 -2.29 -33.14
CA GLU A 163 4.91 -1.39 -33.73
C GLU A 163 4.34 0.04 -33.87
N GLY A 164 5.16 1.06 -33.58
CA GLY A 164 4.77 2.46 -33.75
C GLY A 164 4.07 3.13 -32.56
N GLY A 165 3.83 2.40 -31.47
CA GLY A 165 3.45 2.97 -30.16
C GLY A 165 2.07 3.64 -30.09
N LYS A 166 1.25 3.51 -31.13
CA LYS A 166 -0.14 4.00 -31.13
C LYS A 166 -0.98 3.22 -30.12
N PRO A 167 -1.98 3.85 -29.49
CA PRO A 167 -2.95 3.13 -28.68
C PRO A 167 -3.68 2.05 -29.48
N VAL A 168 -4.03 0.95 -28.83
CA VAL A 168 -4.87 -0.11 -29.42
C VAL A 168 -6.24 -0.05 -28.77
N LEU A 169 -7.29 0.07 -29.56
CA LEU A 169 -8.68 0.04 -29.10
C LEU A 169 -9.29 -1.32 -29.44
N VAL A 170 -9.73 -2.04 -28.41
CA VAL A 170 -10.52 -3.26 -28.56
C VAL A 170 -11.99 -2.87 -28.49
N CYS A 171 -12.69 -2.97 -29.62
CA CYS A 171 -14.06 -2.52 -29.79
C CYS A 171 -15.02 -3.72 -29.78
N LEU A 172 -15.80 -3.85 -28.72
CA LEU A 172 -16.81 -4.90 -28.57
C LEU A 172 -18.04 -4.63 -29.42
N GLY A 173 -18.49 -5.64 -30.17
CA GLY A 173 -19.79 -5.66 -30.83
C GLY A 173 -20.91 -5.51 -29.82
N THR A 174 -21.75 -4.49 -30.02
CA THR A 174 -22.86 -4.19 -29.10
C THR A 174 -24.16 -4.20 -29.87
N PRO A 175 -24.90 -5.32 -29.86
CA PRO A 175 -26.16 -5.41 -30.58
C PRO A 175 -27.20 -4.39 -30.15
N LEU A 176 -28.13 -4.11 -31.06
CA LEU A 176 -29.28 -3.25 -30.80
C LEU A 176 -30.29 -3.94 -29.88
N PHE A 177 -30.66 -3.23 -28.83
CA PHE A 177 -31.84 -3.50 -28.01
C PHE A 177 -32.78 -2.29 -28.09
N VAL A 178 -34.06 -2.55 -27.84
CA VAL A 178 -35.10 -1.55 -27.68
C VAL A 178 -35.44 -1.46 -26.20
N LYS A 179 -35.13 -0.33 -25.57
CA LYS A 179 -35.55 -0.02 -24.20
C LYS A 179 -36.94 0.61 -24.25
N ALA A 180 -37.91 0.01 -23.59
CA ALA A 180 -39.27 0.52 -23.44
C ALA A 180 -39.69 0.48 -21.95
N PRO A 181 -40.82 1.08 -21.54
CA PRO A 181 -41.25 1.09 -20.13
C PRO A 181 -41.33 -0.31 -19.50
N GLN A 182 -41.68 -1.31 -20.30
CA GLN A 182 -41.85 -2.70 -19.90
C GLN A 182 -40.54 -3.53 -19.90
N GLY A 183 -39.40 -2.94 -20.32
CA GLY A 183 -38.10 -3.59 -20.25
C GLY A 183 -37.25 -3.45 -21.52
N PHE A 184 -36.38 -4.43 -21.75
CA PHE A 184 -35.45 -4.46 -22.87
C PHE A 184 -35.83 -5.60 -23.83
N PHE A 185 -35.99 -5.27 -25.11
CA PHE A 185 -36.41 -6.19 -26.14
C PHE A 185 -35.38 -6.24 -27.25
N ARG A 186 -35.26 -7.39 -27.89
CA ARG A 186 -34.37 -7.53 -29.02
C ARG A 186 -34.84 -8.61 -29.97
N SER A 187 -34.70 -8.32 -31.25
CA SER A 187 -34.55 -9.34 -32.28
C SER A 187 -33.08 -9.57 -32.62
N PRO A 188 -32.58 -10.82 -32.70
CA PRO A 188 -31.24 -11.12 -33.21
C PRO A 188 -31.03 -10.76 -34.69
N ARG A 189 -32.12 -10.63 -35.46
CA ARG A 189 -32.11 -10.30 -36.90
C ARG A 189 -31.97 -8.81 -37.16
N ILE A 190 -32.41 -7.97 -36.22
CA ILE A 190 -32.43 -6.51 -36.38
C ILE A 190 -31.30 -5.91 -35.56
N ASN A 191 -30.39 -5.18 -36.21
CA ASN A 191 -29.27 -4.53 -35.52
C ASN A 191 -29.12 -3.04 -35.89
N ARG A 192 -30.05 -2.48 -36.68
CA ARG A 192 -30.13 -1.07 -37.04
C ARG A 192 -31.47 -0.48 -36.61
N TRP A 193 -31.45 0.73 -36.06
CA TRP A 193 -32.66 1.36 -35.52
C TRP A 193 -33.68 1.69 -36.63
N GLU A 194 -33.20 2.06 -37.82
CA GLU A 194 -34.04 2.39 -38.97
C GLU A 194 -34.81 1.17 -39.51
N GLU A 195 -34.26 -0.02 -39.30
CA GLU A 195 -34.88 -1.31 -39.66
C GLU A 195 -35.89 -1.75 -38.60
N ALA A 196 -35.63 -1.44 -37.32
CA ALA A 196 -36.50 -1.83 -36.21
C ALA A 196 -37.92 -1.29 -36.38
N ALA A 197 -38.06 -0.04 -36.85
CA ALA A 197 -39.36 0.57 -37.12
C ALA A 197 -40.12 -0.09 -38.28
N LYS A 198 -39.48 -0.90 -39.12
CA LYS A 198 -40.11 -1.55 -40.28
C LYS A 198 -40.35 -3.04 -40.06
N ALA A 199 -39.75 -3.62 -39.04
CA ALA A 199 -39.76 -5.06 -38.84
C ALA A 199 -41.11 -5.57 -38.31
N PRO A 200 -41.70 -6.62 -38.92
CA PRO A 200 -42.95 -7.21 -38.46
C PRO A 200 -42.91 -7.69 -37.01
N GLU A 201 -41.80 -8.31 -36.60
CA GLU A 201 -41.59 -8.83 -35.25
C GLU A 201 -41.51 -7.76 -34.14
N LEU A 202 -41.36 -6.49 -34.50
CA LEU A 202 -41.40 -5.35 -33.57
C LEU A 202 -42.64 -4.47 -33.75
N GLU A 203 -43.63 -4.93 -34.52
CA GLU A 203 -44.85 -4.17 -34.80
C GLU A 203 -45.57 -3.71 -33.53
N TRP A 204 -45.62 -4.59 -32.52
CA TRP A 204 -46.23 -4.32 -31.23
C TRP A 204 -45.56 -3.18 -30.43
N MET A 205 -44.31 -2.81 -30.77
CA MET A 205 -43.58 -1.69 -30.14
C MET A 205 -43.64 -0.39 -30.96
N ARG A 206 -44.19 -0.42 -32.18
CA ARG A 206 -44.13 0.70 -33.14
C ARG A 206 -44.74 1.98 -32.57
N ALA A 207 -45.85 1.88 -31.85
CA ALA A 207 -46.49 3.02 -31.19
C ALA A 207 -45.60 3.66 -30.11
N GLU A 208 -44.91 2.83 -29.32
CA GLU A 208 -43.98 3.30 -28.28
C GLU A 208 -42.74 3.97 -28.88
N MET A 209 -42.23 3.42 -30.00
CA MET A 209 -41.12 4.02 -30.75
C MET A 209 -41.51 5.38 -31.34
N ALA A 210 -42.67 5.46 -31.98
CA ALA A 210 -43.18 6.71 -32.56
C ALA A 210 -43.46 7.78 -31.48
N ALA A 211 -43.89 7.36 -30.29
CA ALA A 211 -44.09 8.24 -29.16
C ALA A 211 -42.81 8.60 -28.38
N GLY A 212 -41.63 8.11 -28.81
CA GLY A 212 -40.35 8.36 -28.14
C GLY A 212 -40.18 7.67 -26.78
N ARG A 213 -41.07 6.74 -26.44
CA ARG A 213 -41.02 5.95 -25.19
C ARG A 213 -40.19 4.68 -25.34
N ALA A 214 -39.96 4.24 -26.57
CA ALA A 214 -39.00 3.19 -26.89
C ALA A 214 -37.74 3.77 -27.56
N LEU A 215 -36.56 3.43 -27.04
CA LEU A 215 -35.28 4.01 -27.45
C LEU A 215 -34.26 2.92 -27.84
N PRO A 216 -33.38 3.20 -28.82
CA PRO A 216 -32.27 2.31 -29.15
C PRO A 216 -31.24 2.32 -28.01
N VAL A 217 -30.81 1.13 -27.58
CA VAL A 217 -29.75 0.97 -26.59
C VAL A 217 -28.78 -0.15 -26.97
N HIS A 218 -27.50 0.06 -26.69
CA HIS A 218 -26.39 -0.84 -26.98
C HIS A 218 -25.64 -1.18 -25.68
N ILE A 219 -26.27 -2.04 -24.88
CA ILE A 219 -25.86 -2.32 -23.48
C ILE A 219 -25.46 -3.77 -23.21
N TYR A 220 -25.47 -4.62 -24.24
CA TYR A 220 -25.19 -6.05 -24.12
C TYR A 220 -24.03 -6.45 -25.02
N THR A 221 -23.30 -7.49 -24.64
CA THR A 221 -22.30 -8.20 -25.44
C THR A 221 -22.41 -9.70 -25.16
N GLY A 222 -22.04 -10.56 -26.12
CA GLY A 222 -22.04 -12.00 -25.89
C GLY A 222 -20.98 -12.42 -24.86
N VAL A 223 -21.21 -13.54 -24.17
CA VAL A 223 -20.23 -14.11 -23.22
C VAL A 223 -18.93 -14.46 -23.94
N GLY A 224 -19.02 -15.07 -25.13
CA GLY A 224 -17.85 -15.36 -25.97
C GLY A 224 -17.07 -14.11 -26.36
N ASP A 225 -17.76 -13.04 -26.78
CA ASP A 225 -17.13 -11.75 -27.10
C ASP A 225 -16.42 -11.13 -25.88
N ALA A 226 -17.04 -11.19 -24.70
CA ALA A 226 -16.46 -10.67 -23.46
C ALA A 226 -15.20 -11.46 -23.05
N MET A 227 -15.25 -12.79 -23.12
CA MET A 227 -14.11 -13.66 -22.82
C MET A 227 -12.97 -13.42 -23.82
N ALA A 228 -13.28 -13.37 -25.13
CA ALA A 228 -12.28 -13.10 -26.16
C ALA A 228 -11.65 -11.71 -26.01
N ALA A 229 -12.41 -10.69 -25.61
CA ALA A 229 -11.84 -9.37 -25.33
C ALA A 229 -10.87 -9.41 -24.14
N ALA A 230 -11.18 -10.14 -23.08
CA ALA A 230 -10.29 -10.32 -21.95
C ALA A 230 -8.96 -10.97 -22.38
N GLU A 231 -9.02 -12.03 -23.20
CA GLU A 231 -7.84 -12.70 -23.73
C GLU A 231 -7.01 -11.82 -24.67
N ILE A 232 -7.65 -11.10 -25.59
CA ILE A 232 -6.96 -10.17 -26.50
C ILE A 232 -6.29 -9.04 -25.70
N VAL A 233 -6.99 -8.45 -24.73
CA VAL A 233 -6.42 -7.40 -23.86
C VAL A 233 -5.23 -7.94 -23.08
N ARG A 234 -5.35 -9.14 -22.50
CA ARG A 234 -4.27 -9.81 -21.77
C ARG A 234 -3.05 -10.03 -22.68
N LEU A 235 -3.27 -10.59 -23.87
CA LEU A 235 -2.23 -10.90 -24.86
C LEU A 235 -1.53 -9.65 -25.39
N LEU A 236 -2.27 -8.59 -25.70
CA LEU A 236 -1.67 -7.34 -26.19
C LEU A 236 -0.92 -6.59 -25.08
N SER A 237 -1.46 -6.58 -23.86
CA SER A 237 -0.78 -5.99 -22.69
C SER A 237 0.52 -6.73 -22.37
N ALA A 238 0.47 -8.05 -22.42
CA ALA A 238 1.61 -8.96 -22.34
C ALA A 238 2.72 -8.62 -23.35
N ALA A 239 2.32 -8.25 -24.56
CA ALA A 239 3.23 -7.87 -25.65
C ALA A 239 3.70 -6.40 -25.60
N GLY A 240 3.38 -5.67 -24.52
CA GLY A 240 3.82 -4.29 -24.30
C GLY A 240 2.90 -3.20 -24.85
N ALA A 241 1.76 -3.56 -25.45
CA ALA A 241 0.74 -2.59 -25.84
C ALA A 241 -0.05 -2.08 -24.62
N LYS A 242 -0.78 -0.97 -24.81
CA LYS A 242 -1.71 -0.44 -23.82
C LYS A 242 -3.13 -0.45 -24.39
N PRO A 243 -3.76 -1.63 -24.51
CA PRO A 243 -5.08 -1.74 -25.10
C PRO A 243 -6.14 -1.10 -24.19
N ALA A 244 -7.12 -0.41 -24.79
CA ALA A 244 -8.30 0.09 -24.10
C ALA A 244 -9.56 -0.51 -24.70
N LEU A 245 -10.51 -0.88 -23.84
CA LEU A 245 -11.79 -1.42 -24.23
C LEU A 245 -12.77 -0.29 -24.57
N ARG A 246 -13.53 -0.47 -25.65
CA ARG A 246 -14.60 0.45 -26.08
C ARG A 246 -15.81 -0.36 -26.56
N ARG A 247 -16.99 0.25 -26.48
CA ARG A 247 -18.18 -0.23 -27.19
C ARG A 247 -18.06 0.20 -28.65
N SER A 248 -18.39 -0.68 -29.59
CA SER A 248 -18.37 -0.37 -31.03
C SER A 248 -19.22 0.87 -31.37
N SER A 249 -20.33 1.04 -30.66
CA SER A 249 -21.26 2.18 -30.78
C SER A 249 -20.74 3.50 -30.21
N ALA A 250 -19.70 3.48 -29.37
CA ALA A 250 -19.16 4.67 -28.70
C ALA A 250 -17.85 5.18 -29.31
N LEU A 251 -17.44 4.64 -30.46
CA LEU A 251 -16.17 4.98 -31.10
C LEU A 251 -16.28 6.32 -31.87
N ALA A 252 -15.53 7.32 -31.42
CA ALA A 252 -15.45 8.63 -32.07
C ALA A 252 -14.54 8.58 -33.31
N TRP A 253 -14.84 9.39 -34.32
CA TRP A 253 -14.05 9.46 -35.57
C TRP A 253 -12.58 9.86 -35.36
N GLU A 254 -12.31 10.73 -34.38
CA GLU A 254 -10.95 11.17 -34.06
C GLU A 254 -10.11 10.06 -33.41
N GLU A 255 -10.71 9.24 -32.55
CA GLU A 255 -10.05 8.06 -31.98
C GLU A 255 -9.70 7.03 -33.07
N GLN A 256 -10.51 6.94 -34.14
CA GLN A 256 -10.27 6.01 -35.24
C GLN A 256 -9.05 6.35 -36.10
N SER A 257 -8.70 7.64 -36.23
CA SER A 257 -7.54 8.06 -37.03
C SER A 257 -6.22 7.94 -36.27
N GLN A 258 -6.28 7.98 -34.93
CA GLN A 258 -5.10 8.02 -34.06
C GLN A 258 -4.73 6.67 -33.43
N SER A 259 -5.61 5.67 -33.47
CA SER A 259 -5.43 4.38 -32.81
C SER A 259 -5.45 3.21 -33.79
N HIS A 260 -4.82 2.09 -33.42
CA HIS A 260 -5.14 0.81 -34.04
C HIS A 260 -6.45 0.28 -33.45
N ILE A 261 -7.29 -0.35 -34.26
CA ILE A 261 -8.62 -0.79 -33.83
C ILE A 261 -8.78 -2.28 -34.11
N VAL A 262 -9.18 -3.02 -33.09
CA VAL A 262 -9.58 -4.42 -33.16
C VAL A 262 -11.08 -4.47 -32.93
N PHE A 263 -11.86 -4.73 -33.97
CA PHE A 263 -13.28 -5.00 -33.82
C PHE A 263 -13.50 -6.46 -33.46
N LEU A 264 -14.28 -6.72 -32.41
CA LEU A 264 -14.57 -8.07 -31.93
C LEU A 264 -16.06 -8.35 -31.94
N GLY A 265 -16.42 -9.51 -32.49
CA GLY A 265 -17.80 -9.99 -32.61
C GLY A 265 -18.34 -9.89 -34.04
N PRO A 266 -19.57 -10.38 -34.27
CA PRO A 266 -20.19 -10.41 -35.59
C PRO A 266 -20.26 -9.01 -36.25
N PRO A 267 -20.01 -8.88 -37.56
CA PRO A 267 -20.07 -7.60 -38.26
C PRO A 267 -21.39 -6.84 -38.04
N LYS A 268 -22.51 -7.57 -37.94
CA LYS A 268 -23.83 -7.01 -37.64
C LYS A 268 -23.94 -6.30 -36.27
N TYR A 269 -23.04 -6.55 -35.33
CA TYR A 269 -23.00 -5.89 -34.01
C TYR A 269 -21.97 -4.74 -33.97
N VAL A 270 -21.24 -4.54 -35.05
CA VAL A 270 -20.21 -3.53 -35.20
C VAL A 270 -20.65 -2.56 -36.30
N ALA A 271 -21.60 -1.68 -35.99
CA ALA A 271 -22.23 -0.79 -36.97
C ALA A 271 -21.22 -0.03 -37.85
N ARG A 272 -20.09 0.39 -37.25
CA ARG A 272 -19.01 1.11 -37.93
C ARG A 272 -18.28 0.32 -39.02
N ILE A 273 -18.26 -1.02 -38.97
CA ILE A 273 -17.47 -1.81 -39.94
C ILE A 273 -17.99 -1.62 -41.38
N ASN A 274 -19.31 -1.48 -41.52
CA ASN A 274 -19.97 -1.27 -42.81
C ASN A 274 -19.80 0.16 -43.35
N GLU A 275 -19.33 1.10 -42.52
CA GLU A 275 -19.05 2.48 -42.92
C GLU A 275 -17.60 2.67 -43.39
N LEU A 276 -16.73 1.69 -43.15
CA LEU A 276 -15.35 1.76 -43.58
C LEU A 276 -15.27 1.64 -45.10
N PRO A 277 -14.51 2.50 -45.80
CA PRO A 277 -14.37 2.47 -47.26
C PRO A 277 -13.42 1.35 -47.70
N ILE A 278 -13.66 0.12 -47.24
CA ILE A 278 -12.77 -1.03 -47.41
C ILE A 278 -13.57 -2.18 -47.99
N ARG A 279 -13.07 -2.74 -49.10
CA ARG A 279 -13.67 -3.92 -49.72
C ARG A 279 -13.05 -5.16 -49.11
N LEU A 280 -13.83 -5.88 -48.32
CA LEU A 280 -13.47 -7.20 -47.81
C LEU A 280 -13.65 -8.24 -48.92
N GLU A 281 -12.73 -9.20 -49.02
CA GLU A 281 -12.83 -10.33 -49.96
C GLU A 281 -13.55 -11.52 -49.33
N LEU A 282 -13.52 -11.62 -48.00
CA LEU A 282 -14.30 -12.57 -47.22
C LEU A 282 -15.39 -11.82 -46.45
N VAL A 283 -16.65 -12.22 -46.62
CA VAL A 283 -17.80 -11.58 -45.96
C VAL A 283 -18.65 -12.62 -45.24
N MET A 284 -19.16 -12.28 -44.06
CA MET A 284 -20.13 -13.13 -43.36
C MET A 284 -21.52 -12.93 -43.95
N GLU A 285 -22.14 -14.02 -44.40
CA GLU A 285 -23.51 -14.07 -44.89
C GLU A 285 -24.29 -15.14 -44.10
N GLY A 286 -25.10 -14.68 -43.14
CA GLY A 286 -25.80 -15.58 -42.22
C GLY A 286 -24.83 -16.34 -41.31
N SER A 287 -24.79 -17.66 -41.45
CA SER A 287 -23.89 -18.58 -40.72
C SER A 287 -22.71 -19.07 -41.56
N ARG A 288 -22.46 -18.46 -42.73
CA ARG A 288 -21.39 -18.86 -43.65
C ARG A 288 -20.48 -17.67 -43.96
N ILE A 289 -19.28 -17.98 -44.41
CA ILE A 289 -18.35 -16.99 -44.95
C ILE A 289 -18.27 -17.18 -46.46
N HIS A 290 -18.58 -16.13 -47.20
CA HIS A 290 -18.47 -16.06 -48.64
C HIS A 290 -17.10 -15.49 -49.02
N ASN A 291 -16.34 -16.26 -49.78
CA ASN A 291 -15.15 -15.79 -50.47
C ASN A 291 -15.55 -15.20 -51.82
N LEU A 292 -15.54 -13.87 -51.90
CA LEU A 292 -15.95 -13.12 -53.10
C LEU A 292 -14.94 -13.23 -54.25
N LYS A 293 -13.72 -13.73 -53.98
CA LYS A 293 -12.64 -13.88 -54.96
C LYS A 293 -11.77 -15.11 -54.65
N PRO A 294 -12.31 -16.32 -54.79
CA PRO A 294 -11.56 -17.53 -54.50
C PRO A 294 -10.40 -17.68 -55.48
N ARG A 295 -9.21 -17.96 -54.94
CA ARG A 295 -8.06 -18.37 -55.76
C ARG A 295 -8.19 -19.83 -56.18
N ALA A 296 -7.34 -20.27 -57.09
CA ALA A 296 -7.33 -21.67 -57.53
C ALA A 296 -7.15 -22.62 -56.32
N GLY A 297 -8.15 -23.47 -56.08
CA GLY A 297 -8.20 -24.42 -54.98
C GLY A 297 -8.83 -23.91 -53.68
N GLU A 298 -9.22 -22.63 -53.59
CA GLU A 298 -9.95 -22.11 -52.45
C GLU A 298 -11.47 -22.30 -52.62
N PRO A 299 -12.20 -22.64 -51.54
CA PRO A 299 -13.65 -22.72 -51.60
C PRO A 299 -14.27 -21.32 -51.73
N GLU A 300 -15.34 -21.22 -52.52
CA GLU A 300 -16.17 -20.02 -52.59
C GLU A 300 -16.95 -19.80 -51.29
N TRP A 301 -17.32 -20.87 -50.59
CA TRP A 301 -18.09 -20.83 -49.35
C TRP A 301 -17.42 -21.66 -48.26
N LEU A 302 -17.28 -21.06 -47.08
CA LEU A 302 -16.86 -21.73 -45.85
C LEU A 302 -18.08 -21.80 -44.93
N GLN A 303 -18.47 -23.00 -44.54
CA GLN A 303 -19.64 -23.25 -43.71
C GLN A 303 -19.24 -24.17 -42.56
N GLY A 304 -19.49 -23.72 -41.33
CA GLY A 304 -19.33 -24.55 -40.15
C GLY A 304 -20.37 -25.67 -40.07
N GLU A 305 -20.11 -26.65 -39.22
CA GLU A 305 -21.04 -27.73 -38.88
C GLU A 305 -21.80 -27.35 -37.60
N TRP A 306 -23.05 -26.96 -37.80
CA TRP A 306 -24.00 -26.71 -36.72
C TRP A 306 -25.33 -27.40 -37.01
N PRO A 307 -25.46 -28.68 -36.68
CA PRO A 307 -26.71 -29.42 -36.80
C PRO A 307 -27.81 -28.78 -35.95
N ASP A 308 -29.06 -28.74 -36.46
CA ASP A 308 -30.20 -28.12 -35.75
C ASP A 308 -30.52 -28.82 -34.41
N ASP A 309 -30.12 -30.08 -34.25
CA ASP A 309 -30.27 -30.89 -33.05
C ASP A 309 -29.07 -30.82 -32.09
N ALA A 310 -28.00 -30.10 -32.45
CA ALA A 310 -26.83 -29.92 -31.62
C ALA A 310 -26.98 -28.75 -30.63
N LEU A 311 -26.68 -29.03 -29.34
CA LEU A 311 -26.67 -28.01 -28.27
C LEU A 311 -25.52 -27.00 -28.43
N HIS A 312 -24.47 -27.37 -29.17
CA HIS A 312 -23.25 -26.61 -29.35
C HIS A 312 -22.80 -26.71 -30.81
N VAL A 313 -21.99 -25.74 -31.25
CA VAL A 313 -21.38 -25.77 -32.57
C VAL A 313 -20.27 -26.84 -32.57
N GLU A 314 -20.28 -27.74 -33.55
CA GLU A 314 -19.28 -28.81 -33.67
C GLU A 314 -18.01 -28.30 -34.37
N GLU A 315 -18.18 -27.57 -35.47
CA GLU A 315 -17.11 -26.90 -36.19
C GLU A 315 -17.58 -25.52 -36.69
N ASP A 316 -16.73 -24.50 -36.60
CA ASP A 316 -17.02 -23.18 -37.16
C ASP A 316 -15.75 -22.47 -37.62
N TYR A 317 -15.94 -21.44 -38.45
CA TYR A 317 -14.88 -20.63 -39.00
C TYR A 317 -14.86 -19.25 -38.36
N ALA A 318 -13.69 -18.84 -37.86
CA ALA A 318 -13.46 -17.47 -37.46
C ALA A 318 -13.01 -16.62 -38.67
N LEU A 319 -13.74 -15.55 -38.97
CA LEU A 319 -13.31 -14.58 -39.97
C LEU A 319 -12.36 -13.55 -39.33
N ILE A 320 -11.10 -13.59 -39.75
CA ILE A 320 -10.09 -12.60 -39.35
C ILE A 320 -9.74 -11.76 -40.57
N SER A 321 -9.97 -10.45 -40.47
CA SER A 321 -9.63 -9.49 -41.53
C SER A 321 -8.70 -8.41 -40.99
N ARG A 322 -7.62 -8.14 -41.74
CA ARG A 322 -6.68 -7.05 -41.44
C ARG A 322 -6.68 -6.07 -42.58
N VAL A 323 -6.94 -4.80 -42.27
CA VAL A 323 -7.09 -3.75 -43.27
C VAL A 323 -6.26 -2.52 -42.88
N PRO A 324 -5.74 -1.73 -43.84
CA PRO A 324 -5.08 -0.47 -43.54
C PRO A 324 -6.03 0.49 -42.83
N GLY A 325 -5.50 1.32 -41.92
CA GLY A 325 -6.28 2.40 -41.30
C GLY A 325 -6.68 3.49 -42.30
N LEU A 326 -7.61 4.37 -41.92
CA LEU A 326 -8.17 5.44 -42.76
C LEU A 326 -7.13 6.41 -43.37
N HIS A 327 -5.95 6.52 -42.78
CA HIS A 327 -4.83 7.34 -43.27
C HIS A 327 -3.61 6.50 -43.69
N GLY A 328 -3.74 5.18 -43.71
CA GLY A 328 -2.69 4.28 -44.14
C GLY A 328 -2.48 4.40 -45.64
N ARG A 329 -1.45 5.13 -46.06
CA ARG A 329 -0.87 4.94 -47.39
C ARG A 329 -0.42 3.48 -47.50
N THR A 330 -1.00 2.75 -48.44
CA THR A 330 -0.38 1.55 -49.01
C THR A 330 1.04 1.92 -49.42
N ARG A 331 2.03 1.40 -48.71
CA ARG A 331 3.39 1.30 -49.21
C ARG A 331 3.60 -0.11 -49.69
#